data_AF-A0AA51X9I2-F1
#
_entry.id   AF-A0AA51X9I2-F1
#
_cell.length_a   1.000
_cell.length_b   1.000
_cell.length_c   1.000
_cell.angle_alpha   90.00
_cell.angle_beta   90.00
_cell.angle_gamma   90.00
#
_symmetry.space_group_name_H-M   'P 1'
#
loop_
_entity.id
_entity.type
_entity.pdbx_description
1 polymer ?
#
loop_
_entity_poly.entity_id
_entity_poly.type
_entity_poly.pdbx_seq_one_letter_code
_entity_poly.pdbx_strand_id
1 'polypeptide(L)' 'MVSLIQYFTQQPKQRWRQLQWAIGAFFIGVLIVYLAATFEWQWLFYIGAGVMGLAVLYALPAYLALIIWRIYSSRNNRRS' A
#
# COMPACT_ATOMS: atom_id res chain seq x y z
N MET A 1 23.99 -14.70 -1.17
CA MET A 1 22.57 -14.72 -0.75
C MET A 1 22.16 -13.42 -0.05
N VAL A 2 22.62 -12.27 -0.57
CA VAL A 2 22.11 -10.94 -0.29
C VAL A 2 21.60 -10.51 -1.66
N SER A 3 20.30 -10.34 -1.91
CA SER A 3 19.81 -8.98 -2.19
C SER A 3 18.30 -8.90 -2.42
N LEU A 4 17.44 -9.86 -2.04
CA LEU A 4 15.97 -9.65 -2.15
C LEU A 4 15.55 -8.40 -1.37
N ILE A 5 16.10 -8.21 -0.17
CA ILE A 5 15.88 -7.04 0.67
C ILE A 5 16.47 -5.77 0.01
N GLN A 6 17.69 -5.86 -0.55
CA GLN A 6 18.33 -4.74 -1.23
C GLN A 6 17.55 -4.29 -2.46
N TYR A 7 17.07 -5.22 -3.29
CA TYR A 7 16.24 -4.93 -4.46
C TYR A 7 14.89 -4.32 -4.07
N PHE A 8 14.30 -4.78 -2.95
CA PHE A 8 13.09 -4.20 -2.38
C PHE A 8 13.27 -2.74 -1.91
N THR A 9 14.43 -2.40 -1.36
CA THR A 9 14.76 -1.03 -0.89
C THR A 9 15.34 -0.10 -1.96
N GLN A 10 15.83 -0.62 -3.08
CA GLN A 10 16.53 0.18 -4.10
C GLN A 10 15.60 1.04 -4.98
N GLN A 11 14.29 0.81 -4.94
CA GLN A 11 13.33 1.54 -5.78
C GLN A 11 12.24 2.27 -4.97
N PRO A 12 12.60 3.23 -4.11
CA PRO A 12 11.64 3.95 -3.27
C PRO A 12 10.57 4.68 -4.08
N LYS A 13 10.89 5.19 -5.28
CA LYS A 13 9.93 5.84 -6.19
C LYS A 13 8.82 4.87 -6.65
N GLN A 14 9.17 3.64 -7.00
CA GLN A 14 8.20 2.64 -7.43
C GLN A 14 7.29 2.22 -6.27
N ARG A 15 7.85 2.04 -5.06
CA ARG A 15 7.09 1.72 -3.84
C ARG A 15 6.17 2.85 -3.42
N TRP A 16 6.59 4.11 -3.57
CA TRP A 16 5.71 5.27 -3.38
C TRP A 16 4.54 5.27 -4.35
N ARG A 17 4.79 5.01 -5.63
CA ARG A 17 3.71 4.91 -6.63
C ARG A 17 2.78 3.74 -6.29
N GLN A 18 3.33 2.60 -5.89
CA GLN A 18 2.56 1.44 -5.44
C GLN A 18 1.63 1.79 -4.26
N LEU A 19 2.16 2.52 -3.28
CA LEU A 19 1.39 3.00 -2.13
C LEU A 19 0.27 3.97 -2.55
N GLN A 20 0.55 4.90 -3.47
CA GLN A 20 -0.48 5.82 -4.00
C GLN A 20 -1.62 5.06 -4.69
N TRP A 21 -1.31 4.07 -5.53
CA TRP A 21 -2.33 3.22 -6.16
C TRP A 21 -3.12 2.43 -5.14
N ALA A 22 -2.46 1.85 -4.14
CA ALA A 22 -3.13 1.10 -3.07
C ALA A 22 -4.07 1.99 -2.25
N ILE A 23 -3.63 3.19 -1.88
CA ILE A 23 -4.46 4.17 -1.17
C ILE A 23 -5.65 4.60 -2.04
N GLY A 24 -5.42 4.87 -3.32
CA GLY A 24 -6.50 5.20 -4.27
C GLY A 24 -7.54 4.08 -4.37
N ALA A 25 -7.09 2.84 -4.55
CA ALA A 25 -7.98 1.66 -4.58
C ALA A 25 -8.75 1.48 -3.27
N PHE A 26 -8.12 1.77 -2.12
CA PHE A 26 -8.78 1.73 -0.82
C PHE A 26 -9.93 2.75 -0.74
N PHE A 27 -9.69 4.00 -1.12
CA PHE A 27 -10.74 5.03 -1.11
C PHE A 27 -11.87 4.74 -2.10
N ILE A 28 -11.55 4.16 -3.26
CA ILE A 28 -12.57 3.66 -4.20
C ILE A 28 -13.40 2.56 -3.54
N GLY A 29 -12.76 1.61 -2.85
CA GLY A 29 -13.44 0.57 -2.07
C GLY A 29 -14.36 1.15 -1.00
N VAL A 30 -13.91 2.16 -0.25
CA VAL A 30 -14.73 2.87 0.75
C VAL A 30 -15.95 3.51 0.10
N LEU A 31 -15.80 4.17 -1.05
CA LEU A 31 -16.92 4.77 -1.78
C LEU A 31 -17.93 3.71 -2.24
N ILE A 32 -17.45 2.57 -2.76
CA ILE A 32 -18.30 1.44 -3.16
C ILE A 32 -19.06 0.90 -1.95
N VAL A 33 -18.39 0.68 -0.82
CA VAL A 33 -19.00 0.22 0.43
C VAL A 33 -20.06 1.21 0.93
N TYR A 34 -19.75 2.51 0.89
CA TYR A 34 -20.68 3.56 1.30
C TYR A 34 -21.95 3.57 0.44
N LEU A 35 -21.80 3.53 -0.88
CA LEU A 35 -22.94 3.48 -1.81
C LEU A 35 -23.71 2.17 -1.64
N ALA A 36 -23.01 1.03 -1.51
CA ALA A 36 -23.64 -0.26 -1.26
C ALA A 36 -24.48 -0.26 0.01
N ALA A 37 -23.96 0.32 1.09
CA ALA A 37 -24.68 0.44 2.35
C ALA A 37 -25.90 1.37 2.23
N THR A 38 -25.76 2.46 1.48
CA THR A 38 -26.84 3.44 1.25
C THR A 38 -28.02 2.83 0.47
N PHE A 39 -27.75 1.96 -0.50
CA PHE A 39 -28.77 1.30 -1.33
C PHE A 39 -29.12 -0.11 -0.86
N GLU A 40 -28.60 -0.55 0.29
CA GLU A 40 -28.76 -1.90 0.85
C GLU A 40 -28.31 -3.05 -0.08
N TRP A 41 -27.37 -2.77 -0.98
CA TRP A 41 -26.84 -3.75 -1.93
C TRP A 41 -25.74 -4.60 -1.29
N GLN A 42 -26.16 -5.68 -0.61
CA GLN A 42 -25.26 -6.57 0.12
C GLN A 42 -24.13 -7.15 -0.74
N TRP A 43 -24.40 -7.56 -1.98
CA TRP A 43 -23.38 -8.11 -2.87
C TRP A 43 -22.29 -7.08 -3.22
N LEU A 44 -22.69 -5.82 -3.44
CA LEU A 44 -21.77 -4.72 -3.77
C LEU A 44 -20.92 -4.35 -2.54
N PHE A 45 -21.49 -4.47 -1.34
CA PHE A 45 -20.78 -4.29 -0.08
C PHE A 45 -19.64 -5.29 0.06
N TYR A 46 -19.89 -6.58 -0.20
CA TYR A 46 -18.84 -7.61 -0.14
C TYR A 46 -17.73 -7.39 -1.18
N ILE A 47 -18.10 -6.94 -2.39
CA ILE A 47 -17.10 -6.57 -3.41
C ILE A 47 -16.24 -5.40 -2.93
N GLY A 48 -16.87 -4.33 -2.41
CA GLY A 48 -16.16 -3.17 -1.89
C GLY A 48 -15.22 -3.53 -0.75
N ALA A 49 -15.68 -4.36 0.21
CA ALA A 49 -14.86 -4.87 1.30
C ALA A 49 -13.68 -5.72 0.80
N GLY A 50 -13.89 -6.56 -0.23
CA GLY A 50 -12.82 -7.32 -0.88
C GLY A 50 -11.76 -6.44 -1.52
N VAL A 51 -12.17 -5.40 -2.25
CA VAL A 51 -11.27 -4.41 -2.85
C VAL A 51 -10.46 -3.68 -1.78
N MET A 52 -11.09 -3.28 -0.68
CA MET A 52 -10.39 -2.66 0.46
C MET A 52 -9.36 -3.61 1.06
N GLY A 53 -9.70 -4.89 1.27
CA GLY A 53 -8.77 -5.90 1.78
C GLY A 53 -7.55 -6.09 0.89
N LEU A 54 -7.76 -6.21 -0.43
CA LEU A 54 -6.66 -6.32 -1.40
C LEU A 54 -5.78 -5.07 -1.44
N ALA A 55 -6.40 -3.88 -1.36
CA ALA A 55 -5.67 -2.61 -1.30
C ALA A 55 -4.75 -2.55 -0.07
N VAL A 56 -5.23 -2.98 1.10
CA VAL A 56 -4.42 -3.03 2.33
C VAL A 56 -3.27 -4.02 2.18
N LEU A 57 -3.53 -5.24 1.68
CA LEU A 57 -2.49 -6.24 1.44
C LEU A 57 -1.41 -5.74 0.48
N TYR A 58 -1.77 -4.89 -0.48
CA TYR A 58 -0.83 -4.29 -1.42
C TYR A 58 -0.08 -3.08 -0.85
N ALA A 59 -0.72 -2.30 0.04
CA ALA A 59 -0.14 -1.13 0.70
C ALA A 59 0.92 -1.50 1.75
N LEU A 60 0.65 -2.53 2.57
CA LEU A 60 1.52 -2.94 3.67
C LEU A 60 2.99 -3.21 3.26
N PRO A 61 3.28 -4.07 2.27
CA PRO A 61 4.66 -4.33 1.87
C PRO A 61 5.34 -3.11 1.25
N ALA A 62 4.59 -2.24 0.57
CA ALA A 62 5.12 -0.99 0.02
C ALA A 62 5.51 0.00 1.12
N TYR A 63 4.66 0.12 2.15
CA TYR A 63 4.90 0.99 3.30
C TYR A 63 6.11 0.51 4.13
N LEU A 64 6.19 -0.80 4.42
CA LEU A 64 7.33 -1.39 5.13
C LEU A 64 8.64 -1.16 4.36
N ALA A 65 8.65 -1.35 3.04
CA ALA A 65 9.83 -1.11 2.21
C ALA A 65 10.30 0.35 2.28
N LEU A 66 9.37 1.32 2.29
CA LEU A 66 9.68 2.74 2.42
C LEU A 66 10.25 3.11 3.80
N ILE A 67 9.70 2.56 4.88
CA ILE A 67 10.23 2.77 6.23
C ILE A 67 11.66 2.24 6.32
N ILE A 68 11.88 1.01 5.89
CA ILE A 68 13.21 0.38 5.92
C ILE A 68 14.20 1.24 5.13
N TRP A 69 13.84 1.64 3.91
CA TRP A 69 14.66 2.54 3.09
C TRP A 69 15.03 3.85 3.83
N ARG A 70 14.06 4.50 4.48
CA ARG A 70 14.27 5.75 5.23
C ARG A 70 15.25 5.58 6.40
N ILE A 71 15.16 4.46 7.13
CA ILE A 71 16.06 4.15 8.25
C ILE A 71 17.49 3.93 7.76
N TYR A 72 17.67 3.16 6.68
CA TYR A 72 18.99 2.89 6.09
C TYR A 72 19.63 4.16 5.53
N SER A 73 18.87 4.98 4.78
CA SER A 73 19.36 6.24 4.22
C SER A 73 19.83 7.21 5.32
N SER A 74 19.08 7.30 6.44
CA SER A 74 19.43 8.17 7.58
C SER A 74 20.71 7.74 8.31
N ARG A 75 21.02 6.45 8.35
CA ARG A 75 22.28 5.95 8.94
C ARG A 75 23.49 6.24 8.06
N ASN A 76 23.32 6.19 6.74
CA ASN A 76 24.43 6.40 5.80
C ASN A 76 24.94 7.86 5.83
N ASN A 77 24.04 8.84 5.90
CA ASN A 77 24.41 10.27 5.96
C ASN A 77 25.10 10.71 7.26
N ARG A 78 25.11 9.89 8.33
CA ARG A 78 25.82 10.21 9.57
C ARG A 78 27.28 9.71 9.57
N ARG A 79 27.68 8.93 8.56
CA ARG A 79 29.02 8.35 8.43
C ARG A 79 29.88 9.01 7.35
N SER A 80 29.31 9.89 6.53
CA SER A 80 30.05 10.77 5.60
C SER A 80 30.23 12.14 6.22
#